data_AF-A0A437JGD8-F1
#
_entry.id   AF-A0A437JGD8-F1
#
_cell.length_a   1.000
_cell.length_b   1.000
_cell.length_c   1.000
_cell.angle_alpha   90.00
_cell.angle_beta   90.00
_cell.angle_gamma   90.00
#
_symmetry.space_group_name_H-M   'P 1'
#
loop_
_entity.id
_entity.type
_entity.pdbx_description
1 polymer ?
#
loop_
_entity_poly.entity_id
_entity_poly.type
_entity_poly.pdbx_seq_one_letter_code
_entity_poly.pdbx_strand_id
1 'polypeptide(L)'
;MNTLQKLLVSSLVLGYCWPQPVSANQAYASSGSDASACPVDPSWLKSPSLPTEVKKSGADGSSNFCDFYQFSTQTFLYLMSQDSNGQRNFMNQLNYPVLEYQADGVTPANSCDASIKGPTLRTALSKAGTGTSVTTGQAGGGATIYAQDGNVVYYDVRFSKSLCALTGSAVELQKQNIVNFPAGTMELKFGWKVLSEAEINSNRFVTQKQSIAGTDVTLGLAGMHMVAATKDHPEFIWTTYEHLNNTPDCTPPDAQNDTAWTFASASCTAALPDSADPSKGKVAAECDFNNPLKKQTSSTGKPTNICRVHPYGTASGDPQAAQNLTDVTTQNSELLALLTQADTPAAMKVLANYFTVGALWVSDISQSSGGIGVPNERGSLRLANSVAETDYQHVNLNNTFASNCFGCHNYAGTAQQVSNNITTQALSHIFKDIKIGQGENIDITSPTQIVSNSAAAGICGGEKGICQSTAKYLKWNGNWTNANSSAGSVCGCTGL
;
A
#
# COMPACT_ATOMS: atom_id res chain seq x y z
N MET A 1 -34.02 -70.36 31.39
CA MET A 1 -34.80 -69.34 30.66
C MET A 1 -34.15 -67.99 30.88
N ASN A 2 -33.79 -67.33 29.77
CA ASN A 2 -33.49 -65.91 29.54
C ASN A 2 -32.30 -65.24 30.25
N THR A 3 -31.21 -65.27 29.49
CA THR A 3 -30.28 -64.16 29.18
C THR A 3 -30.87 -62.75 29.29
N LEU A 4 -30.10 -61.84 29.90
CA LEU A 4 -30.19 -60.39 29.70
C LEU A 4 -28.78 -59.80 29.66
N GLN A 5 -28.29 -59.59 28.44
CA GLN A 5 -27.10 -58.78 28.15
C GLN A 5 -27.41 -57.31 28.45
N LYS A 6 -26.57 -56.67 29.26
CA LYS A 6 -26.53 -55.21 29.38
C LYS A 6 -25.56 -54.66 28.32
N LEU A 7 -26.10 -54.00 27.30
CA LEU A 7 -25.38 -52.99 26.52
C LEU A 7 -25.34 -51.70 27.33
N LEU A 8 -24.17 -51.07 27.47
CA LEU A 8 -24.04 -49.64 27.78
C LEU A 8 -22.77 -49.09 27.11
N VAL A 9 -23.00 -48.64 25.88
CA VAL A 9 -22.47 -47.45 25.18
C VAL A 9 -21.13 -46.91 25.68
N SER A 10 -20.08 -47.18 24.89
CA SER A 10 -18.81 -46.46 24.91
C SER A 10 -19.01 -45.01 24.47
N SER A 11 -18.76 -44.06 25.36
CA SER A 11 -18.70 -42.64 25.06
C SER A 11 -17.47 -42.34 24.20
N LEU A 12 -17.66 -42.13 22.90
CA LEU A 12 -16.66 -41.45 22.07
C LEU A 12 -16.53 -40.02 22.58
N VAL A 13 -15.42 -39.71 23.23
CA VAL A 13 -14.97 -38.33 23.43
C VAL A 13 -14.54 -37.82 22.04
N LEU A 14 -15.46 -37.16 21.35
CA LEU A 14 -15.14 -36.30 20.22
C LEU A 14 -14.30 -35.14 20.77
N GLY A 15 -12.97 -35.31 20.71
CA GLY A 15 -12.03 -34.23 20.92
C GLY A 15 -12.31 -33.14 19.91
N TYR A 16 -12.89 -32.03 20.39
CA TYR A 16 -12.93 -30.77 19.65
C TYR A 16 -11.48 -30.32 19.45
N CYS A 17 -10.91 -30.66 18.29
CA CYS A 17 -9.65 -30.11 17.84
C CYS A 17 -9.95 -28.67 17.40
N TRP A 18 -9.76 -27.72 18.32
CA TRP A 18 -9.71 -26.31 17.94
C TRP A 18 -8.49 -26.15 17.01
N PRO A 19 -8.64 -25.60 15.80
CA PRO A 19 -7.48 -25.22 15.02
C PRO A 19 -6.69 -24.21 15.85
N GLN A 20 -5.46 -24.59 16.24
CA GLN A 20 -4.49 -23.65 16.79
C GLN A 20 -4.31 -22.52 15.77
N PRO A 21 -4.20 -21.24 16.19
CA PRO A 21 -3.77 -20.19 15.29
C PRO A 21 -2.34 -20.52 14.84
N VAL A 22 -2.21 -21.08 13.64
CA VAL A 22 -0.92 -21.27 12.99
C VAL A 22 -0.38 -19.88 12.69
N SER A 23 0.77 -19.55 13.27
CA SER A 23 1.50 -18.33 12.95
C SER A 23 1.98 -18.44 11.49
N ALA A 24 1.30 -17.75 10.58
CA ALA A 24 1.74 -17.57 9.19
C ALA A 24 3.12 -16.89 9.07
N ASN A 25 3.65 -16.37 10.18
CA ASN A 25 5.03 -15.96 10.33
C ASN A 25 5.80 -17.07 11.05
N GLN A 26 6.42 -17.98 10.31
CA GLN A 26 7.51 -18.71 10.92
C GLN A 26 8.63 -17.72 11.23
N ALA A 27 8.99 -17.65 12.51
CA ALA A 27 10.13 -16.91 12.98
C ALA A 27 11.35 -17.32 12.14
N TYR A 28 11.96 -16.37 11.43
CA TYR A 28 13.37 -16.52 11.12
C TYR A 28 14.07 -16.75 12.45
N ALA A 29 14.73 -17.90 12.59
CA ALA A 29 15.48 -18.22 13.80
C ALA A 29 16.39 -17.03 14.11
N SER A 30 16.15 -16.37 15.24
CA SER A 30 16.99 -15.28 15.72
C SER A 30 18.40 -15.85 15.88
N SER A 31 19.31 -15.48 14.99
CA SER A 31 20.73 -15.68 15.26
C SER A 31 21.03 -14.83 16.50
N GLY A 32 21.31 -15.51 17.61
CA GLY A 32 21.59 -14.87 18.89
C GLY A 32 22.70 -13.83 18.78
N SER A 33 22.31 -12.57 18.86
CA SER A 33 23.11 -11.41 19.24
C SER A 33 22.11 -10.41 19.80
N ASP A 34 22.33 -9.92 21.02
CA ASP A 34 21.45 -9.05 21.81
C ASP A 34 20.32 -8.43 20.99
N ALA A 35 19.10 -8.96 21.14
CA ALA A 35 17.93 -8.48 20.44
C ALA A 35 17.82 -6.97 20.66
N SER A 36 17.98 -6.19 19.59
CA SER A 36 17.57 -4.79 19.57
C SER A 36 16.12 -4.76 20.07
N ALA A 37 15.92 -4.21 21.27
CA ALA A 37 14.59 -4.08 21.82
C ALA A 37 13.85 -3.05 20.98
N CYS A 38 12.98 -3.49 20.08
CA CYS A 38 12.04 -2.63 19.39
C CYS A 38 10.63 -2.84 19.94
N PRO A 39 10.33 -2.32 21.15
CA PRO A 39 9.06 -2.55 21.82
C PRO A 39 7.94 -1.75 21.16
N VAL A 40 6.73 -2.30 21.23
CA VAL A 40 5.49 -1.57 20.96
C VAL A 40 5.02 -0.93 22.27
N ASP A 41 4.75 0.37 22.28
CA ASP A 41 4.22 1.03 23.48
C ASP A 41 2.76 0.61 23.72
N PRO A 42 2.44 -0.07 24.85
CA PRO A 42 1.09 -0.55 25.13
C PRO A 42 0.06 0.58 25.25
N SER A 43 0.51 1.81 25.53
CA SER A 43 -0.38 2.97 25.62
C SER A 43 -1.05 3.28 24.28
N TRP A 44 -0.45 2.94 23.14
CA TRP A 44 -1.04 3.18 21.81
C TRP A 44 -2.32 2.36 21.56
N LEU A 45 -2.49 1.23 22.26
CA LEU A 45 -3.70 0.42 22.17
C LEU A 45 -4.84 1.00 23.02
N LYS A 46 -4.50 1.64 24.15
CA LYS A 46 -5.47 2.17 25.14
C LYS A 46 -5.78 3.65 24.93
N SER A 47 -4.84 4.39 24.37
CA SER A 47 -4.90 5.84 24.12
C SER A 47 -4.18 6.15 22.81
N PRO A 48 -4.75 5.69 21.68
CA PRO A 48 -4.15 5.86 20.36
C PRO A 48 -3.97 7.33 20.00
N SER A 49 -2.82 7.66 19.41
CA SER A 49 -2.47 9.01 18.97
C SER A 49 -1.68 8.96 17.67
N LEU A 50 -1.88 9.96 16.82
CA LEU A 50 -1.12 10.11 15.58
C LEU A 50 0.24 10.74 15.88
N PRO A 51 1.38 10.07 15.63
CA PRO A 51 2.68 10.68 15.81
C PRO A 51 2.93 11.76 14.74
N THR A 52 3.62 12.83 15.12
CA THR A 52 3.95 13.93 14.19
C THR A 52 5.33 13.79 13.55
N GLU A 53 6.21 13.00 14.14
CA GLU A 53 7.59 12.80 13.68
C GLU A 53 8.13 11.43 14.13
N VAL A 54 9.14 10.92 13.42
CA VAL A 54 9.93 9.75 13.82
C VAL A 54 10.79 10.11 15.02
N LYS A 55 10.87 9.21 16.01
CA LYS A 55 11.73 9.42 17.17
C LYS A 55 13.20 9.44 16.75
N LYS A 56 14.02 10.12 17.55
CA LYS A 56 15.47 10.19 17.39
C LYS A 56 16.13 9.50 18.57
N SER A 57 15.97 8.18 18.65
CA SER A 57 16.43 7.40 19.80
C SER A 57 17.92 7.02 19.72
N GLY A 58 18.59 7.33 18.61
CA GLY A 58 20.04 7.18 18.46
C GLY A 58 20.82 8.05 19.43
N ALA A 59 21.95 7.55 19.92
CA ALA A 59 22.81 8.27 20.86
C ALA A 59 23.42 9.57 20.28
N ASP A 60 23.48 9.67 18.95
CA ASP A 60 23.90 10.83 18.17
C ASP A 60 22.74 11.77 17.82
N GLY A 61 21.53 11.49 18.31
CA GLY A 61 20.32 12.23 17.97
C GLY A 61 19.76 11.89 16.59
N SER A 62 20.16 10.78 15.97
CA SER A 62 19.54 10.24 14.75
C SER A 62 18.37 9.30 15.05
N SER A 63 17.54 9.05 14.04
CA SER A 63 16.51 8.01 14.07
C SER A 63 17.12 6.66 13.69
N ASN A 64 16.77 5.59 14.39
CA ASN A 64 17.13 4.23 14.01
C ASN A 64 15.96 3.48 13.35
N PHE A 65 16.18 2.26 12.86
CA PHE A 65 15.17 1.45 12.18
C PHE A 65 13.93 1.21 13.05
N CYS A 66 14.13 0.90 14.34
CA CYS A 66 13.05 0.75 15.29
C CYS A 66 12.19 2.01 15.40
N ASP A 67 12.77 3.21 15.39
CA ASP A 67 12.01 4.47 15.46
C ASP A 67 11.01 4.58 14.28
N PHE A 68 11.39 4.16 13.07
CA PHE A 68 10.50 4.14 11.90
C PHE A 68 9.39 3.10 12.03
N TYR A 69 9.71 1.90 12.52
CA TYR A 69 8.68 0.89 12.76
C TYR A 69 7.73 1.28 13.89
N GLN A 70 8.21 1.93 14.95
CA GLN A 70 7.38 2.48 16.01
C GLN A 70 6.45 3.58 15.49
N PHE A 71 6.98 4.51 14.70
CA PHE A 71 6.18 5.52 14.01
C PHE A 71 5.08 4.88 13.15
N SER A 72 5.43 3.85 12.36
CA SER A 72 4.48 3.11 11.54
C SER A 72 3.39 2.45 12.38
N THR A 73 3.76 1.67 13.40
CA THR A 73 2.81 0.93 14.26
C THR A 73 1.90 1.88 15.03
N GLN A 74 2.42 2.96 15.60
CA GLN A 74 1.60 3.94 16.31
C GLN A 74 0.58 4.59 15.37
N THR A 75 1.00 4.96 14.16
CA THR A 75 0.11 5.53 13.13
C THR A 75 -0.97 4.54 12.71
N PHE A 76 -0.62 3.27 12.47
CA PHE A 76 -1.57 2.21 12.14
C PHE A 76 -2.61 2.01 13.24
N LEU A 77 -2.17 1.93 14.51
CA LEU A 77 -3.08 1.81 15.66
C LEU A 77 -4.01 3.01 15.79
N TYR A 78 -3.52 4.23 15.54
CA TYR A 78 -4.38 5.41 15.47
C TYR A 78 -5.42 5.31 14.37
N LEU A 79 -5.02 5.00 13.13
CA LEU A 79 -5.94 4.88 11.99
C LEU A 79 -7.00 3.79 12.22
N MET A 80 -6.61 2.70 12.85
CA MET A 80 -7.49 1.57 13.15
C MET A 80 -8.35 1.79 14.39
N SER A 81 -8.01 2.72 15.29
CA SER A 81 -8.86 2.98 16.46
C SER A 81 -10.26 3.48 16.07
N GLN A 82 -11.25 3.10 16.87
CA GLN A 82 -12.66 3.42 16.65
C GLN A 82 -13.12 4.57 17.55
N ASP A 83 -14.01 5.42 17.02
CA ASP A 83 -14.78 6.37 17.80
C ASP A 83 -15.91 5.69 18.59
N SER A 84 -16.72 6.48 19.31
CA SER A 84 -17.87 5.98 20.08
C SER A 84 -18.96 5.31 19.22
N ASN A 85 -18.96 5.53 17.91
CA ASN A 85 -19.90 4.95 16.95
C ASN A 85 -19.33 3.69 16.27
N GLY A 86 -18.12 3.26 16.64
CA GLY A 86 -17.43 2.13 16.00
C GLY A 86 -16.78 2.48 14.65
N GLN A 87 -16.78 3.76 14.25
CA GLN A 87 -16.12 4.21 13.03
C GLN A 87 -14.62 4.35 13.27
N ARG A 88 -13.81 3.68 12.45
CA ARG A 88 -12.35 3.82 12.49
C ARG A 88 -11.91 5.17 11.98
N ASN A 89 -10.81 5.71 12.52
CA ASN A 89 -10.30 7.03 12.16
C ASN A 89 -10.07 7.20 10.66
N PHE A 90 -9.54 6.19 9.96
CA PHE A 90 -9.34 6.28 8.50
C PHE A 90 -10.64 6.48 7.71
N MET A 91 -11.81 6.14 8.27
CA MET A 91 -13.11 6.32 7.61
C MET A 91 -13.70 7.71 7.81
N ASN A 92 -13.14 8.53 8.69
CA ASN A 92 -13.62 9.88 8.97
C ASN A 92 -13.30 10.81 7.79
N GLN A 93 -14.32 11.18 7.00
CA GLN A 93 -14.18 12.01 5.80
C GLN A 93 -13.68 13.44 6.06
N LEU A 94 -13.79 13.94 7.29
CA LEU A 94 -13.25 15.26 7.66
C LEU A 94 -11.72 15.23 7.76
N ASN A 95 -11.15 14.07 8.10
CA ASN A 95 -9.70 13.89 8.24
C ASN A 95 -9.09 13.19 7.03
N TYR A 96 -9.76 12.14 6.55
CA TYR A 96 -9.32 11.23 5.48
C TYR A 96 -10.41 11.06 4.41
N PRO A 97 -10.69 12.09 3.60
CA PRO A 97 -11.54 11.97 2.42
C PRO A 97 -11.14 10.76 1.56
N VAL A 98 -12.14 10.10 0.99
CA VAL A 98 -11.96 9.05 -0.02
C VAL A 98 -11.89 9.65 -1.41
N LEU A 99 -10.95 9.17 -2.22
CA LEU A 99 -10.83 9.53 -3.62
C LEU A 99 -12.01 8.96 -4.42
N GLU A 100 -12.75 9.83 -5.09
CA GLU A 100 -13.91 9.49 -5.91
C GLU A 100 -13.78 9.97 -7.36
N TYR A 101 -14.58 9.37 -8.23
CA TYR A 101 -14.59 9.64 -9.67
C TYR A 101 -16.00 9.96 -10.14
N GLN A 102 -16.13 10.54 -11.32
CA GLN A 102 -17.44 10.72 -11.94
C GLN A 102 -18.04 9.36 -12.34
N ALA A 103 -19.28 9.38 -12.81
CA ALA A 103 -20.01 8.17 -13.22
C ALA A 103 -19.30 7.36 -14.33
N ASP A 104 -18.37 7.97 -15.06
CA ASP A 104 -17.54 7.30 -16.05
C ASP A 104 -16.43 6.41 -15.45
N GLY A 105 -16.20 6.49 -14.13
CA GLY A 105 -15.20 5.71 -13.38
C GLY A 105 -13.75 6.09 -13.69
N VAL A 106 -13.49 7.15 -14.46
CA VAL A 106 -12.15 7.53 -14.94
C VAL A 106 -11.85 9.01 -14.66
N THR A 107 -12.82 9.90 -14.81
CA THR A 107 -12.64 11.32 -14.55
C THR A 107 -12.68 11.57 -13.04
N PRO A 108 -11.66 12.19 -12.42
CA PRO A 108 -11.71 12.51 -11.00
C PRO A 108 -12.91 13.40 -10.64
N ALA A 109 -13.54 13.13 -9.50
CA ALA A 109 -14.59 13.95 -8.91
C ALA A 109 -14.05 14.72 -7.69
N ASN A 110 -14.83 15.69 -7.19
CA ASN A 110 -14.40 16.54 -6.08
C ASN A 110 -14.40 15.81 -4.73
N SER A 111 -13.35 15.03 -4.49
CA SER A 111 -13.13 14.31 -3.23
C SER A 111 -12.87 15.24 -2.03
N CYS A 112 -12.76 16.55 -2.27
CA CYS A 112 -12.56 17.56 -1.25
C CYS A 112 -13.86 18.22 -0.78
N ASP A 113 -15.01 17.90 -1.38
CA ASP A 113 -16.31 18.35 -0.89
C ASP A 113 -16.81 17.49 0.30
N ALA A 114 -18.05 17.71 0.74
CA ALA A 114 -18.65 17.02 1.89
C ALA A 114 -19.44 15.75 1.51
N SER A 115 -19.56 15.45 0.22
CA SER A 115 -20.45 14.44 -0.34
C SER A 115 -19.69 13.45 -1.20
N ILE A 116 -19.95 12.16 -1.01
CA ILE A 116 -19.47 11.13 -1.93
C ILE A 116 -20.61 10.86 -2.91
N LYS A 117 -20.43 11.26 -4.17
CA LYS A 117 -21.43 11.09 -5.24
C LYS A 117 -20.99 10.05 -6.26
N GLY A 118 -19.68 9.81 -6.33
CA GLY A 118 -19.05 8.98 -7.32
C GLY A 118 -18.69 7.57 -6.85
N PRO A 119 -18.32 6.67 -7.78
CA PRO A 119 -17.61 5.45 -7.41
C PRO A 119 -16.28 5.76 -6.70
N THR A 120 -16.01 5.02 -5.63
CA THR A 120 -14.79 5.09 -4.82
C THR A 120 -13.93 3.82 -4.91
N LEU A 121 -14.51 2.72 -5.41
CA LEU A 121 -13.84 1.44 -5.54
C LEU A 121 -13.32 1.18 -6.95
N ARG A 122 -12.18 0.50 -7.03
CA ARG A 122 -11.56 0.02 -8.27
C ARG A 122 -11.21 -1.46 -8.16
N THR A 123 -11.19 -2.18 -9.28
CA THR A 123 -10.80 -3.61 -9.35
C THR A 123 -9.35 -3.81 -9.80
N ALA A 124 -8.65 -2.73 -10.14
CA ALA A 124 -7.26 -2.76 -10.56
C ALA A 124 -6.56 -1.44 -10.20
N LEU A 125 -5.28 -1.57 -9.86
CA LEU A 125 -4.35 -0.47 -9.71
C LEU A 125 -3.48 -0.42 -10.97
N SER A 126 -3.70 0.58 -11.84
CA SER A 126 -2.99 0.69 -13.13
C SER A 126 -1.93 1.77 -13.07
N LYS A 127 -0.67 1.49 -13.41
CA LYS A 127 0.32 2.54 -13.65
C LYS A 127 -0.15 3.49 -14.77
N ALA A 128 0.05 4.79 -14.58
CA ALA A 128 -0.18 5.79 -15.63
C ALA A 128 0.87 5.60 -16.74
N GLY A 129 0.54 6.01 -17.96
CA GLY A 129 1.44 5.86 -19.12
C GLY A 129 2.81 6.52 -18.87
N THR A 130 3.85 6.04 -19.55
CA THR A 130 5.17 6.68 -19.53
C THR A 130 5.04 8.15 -19.95
N GLY A 131 5.34 9.06 -19.03
CA GLY A 131 5.27 10.51 -19.26
C GLY A 131 3.91 11.16 -19.00
N THR A 132 2.89 10.42 -18.57
CA THR A 132 1.56 10.98 -18.22
C THR A 132 1.27 10.72 -16.75
N SER A 133 1.16 11.78 -15.95
CA SER A 133 0.99 11.69 -14.49
C SER A 133 -0.48 11.70 -14.04
N VAL A 134 -1.42 11.55 -14.98
CA VAL A 134 -2.86 11.59 -14.71
C VAL A 134 -3.51 10.34 -15.29
N THR A 135 -4.54 9.87 -14.59
CA THR A 135 -5.16 8.55 -14.61
C THR A 135 -4.50 7.59 -13.64
N THR A 136 -4.92 7.67 -12.38
CA THR A 136 -4.78 6.67 -11.32
C THR A 136 -3.52 5.83 -11.41
N GLY A 137 -2.34 6.44 -11.56
CA GLY A 137 -1.08 5.76 -11.78
C GLY A 137 -0.60 5.03 -10.55
N GLN A 138 -1.40 4.11 -10.05
CA GLN A 138 -1.23 3.42 -8.79
C GLN A 138 -0.07 2.42 -8.90
N ALA A 139 0.50 2.02 -7.75
CA ALA A 139 1.46 0.93 -7.71
C ALA A 139 0.82 -0.35 -8.30
N GLY A 140 1.58 -1.09 -9.12
CA GLY A 140 1.07 -2.26 -9.82
C GLY A 140 0.97 -2.08 -11.34
N GLY A 141 1.18 -3.17 -12.07
CA GLY A 141 1.16 -3.16 -13.54
C GLY A 141 -0.24 -3.31 -14.12
N GLY A 142 -1.29 -2.89 -13.40
CA GLY A 142 -2.68 -3.08 -13.78
C GLY A 142 -3.29 -4.39 -13.30
N ALA A 143 -2.70 -5.07 -12.32
CA ALA A 143 -3.18 -6.36 -11.81
C ALA A 143 -4.64 -6.30 -11.32
N THR A 144 -5.42 -7.32 -11.65
CA THR A 144 -6.72 -7.59 -11.03
C THR A 144 -6.63 -8.93 -10.31
N ILE A 145 -6.89 -8.90 -9.01
CA ILE A 145 -6.76 -10.06 -8.12
C ILE A 145 -8.13 -10.62 -7.83
N TYR A 146 -8.26 -11.94 -7.98
CA TYR A 146 -9.42 -12.69 -7.51
C TYR A 146 -8.99 -13.61 -6.38
N ALA A 147 -9.69 -13.54 -5.24
CA ALA A 147 -9.50 -14.45 -4.13
C ALA A 147 -9.89 -15.89 -4.51
N GLN A 148 -9.54 -16.86 -3.67
CA GLN A 148 -9.83 -18.28 -3.91
C GLN A 148 -11.33 -18.61 -3.95
N ASP A 149 -12.20 -17.72 -3.46
CA ASP A 149 -13.66 -17.79 -3.62
C ASP A 149 -14.17 -17.20 -4.95
N GLY A 150 -13.27 -16.70 -5.79
CA GLY A 150 -13.56 -16.11 -7.09
C GLY A 150 -13.95 -14.63 -7.06
N ASN A 151 -14.10 -14.00 -5.90
CA ASN A 151 -14.44 -12.58 -5.78
C ASN A 151 -13.22 -11.69 -6.04
N VAL A 152 -13.44 -10.56 -6.71
CA VAL A 152 -12.40 -9.57 -6.96
C VAL A 152 -12.01 -8.82 -5.68
N VAL A 153 -10.73 -8.45 -5.58
CA VAL A 153 -10.25 -7.48 -4.58
C VAL A 153 -10.55 -6.07 -5.06
N TYR A 154 -11.21 -5.28 -4.21
CA TYR A 154 -11.49 -3.87 -4.46
C TYR A 154 -10.46 -2.97 -3.79
N TYR A 155 -10.17 -1.83 -4.41
CA TYR A 155 -9.26 -0.82 -3.87
C TYR A 155 -9.98 0.50 -3.66
N ASP A 156 -9.74 1.12 -2.51
CA ASP A 156 -10.00 2.54 -2.30
C ASP A 156 -8.71 3.26 -1.89
N VAL A 157 -8.72 4.58 -2.10
CA VAL A 157 -7.62 5.45 -1.72
C VAL A 157 -8.20 6.58 -0.89
N ARG A 158 -7.54 6.88 0.22
CA ARG A 158 -7.85 7.99 1.12
C ARG A 158 -6.63 8.84 1.33
N PHE A 159 -6.83 10.08 1.75
CA PHE A 159 -5.74 11.02 1.89
C PHE A 159 -6.05 12.05 2.97
N SER A 160 -5.02 12.64 3.59
CA SER A 160 -5.22 13.70 4.58
C SER A 160 -5.91 14.91 3.96
N LYS A 161 -7.00 15.40 4.58
CA LYS A 161 -7.80 16.54 4.09
C LYS A 161 -6.98 17.80 3.81
N SER A 162 -5.84 17.98 4.49
CA SER A 162 -4.89 19.07 4.24
C SER A 162 -4.43 19.16 2.78
N LEU A 163 -4.39 18.05 2.03
CA LEU A 163 -4.05 18.06 0.60
C LEU A 163 -5.07 18.85 -0.24
N CYS A 164 -6.32 18.99 0.21
CA CYS A 164 -7.34 19.77 -0.48
C CYS A 164 -6.99 21.26 -0.58
N ALA A 165 -6.21 21.78 0.38
CA ALA A 165 -5.85 23.20 0.45
C ALA A 165 -4.60 23.56 -0.37
N LEU A 166 -3.84 22.56 -0.83
CA LEU A 166 -2.67 22.78 -1.68
C LEU A 166 -3.09 23.04 -3.13
N THR A 167 -2.34 23.87 -3.84
CA THR A 167 -2.53 24.09 -5.28
C THR A 167 -1.81 23.04 -6.12
N GLY A 168 -2.37 22.69 -7.28
CA GLY A 168 -1.76 21.77 -8.24
C GLY A 168 -0.62 22.35 -9.08
N SER A 169 -0.31 23.65 -8.93
CA SER A 169 0.77 24.32 -9.65
C SER A 169 2.06 24.37 -8.83
N ALA A 170 3.14 23.86 -9.39
CA ALA A 170 4.49 23.93 -8.84
C ALA A 170 4.96 25.39 -8.65
N VAL A 171 4.59 26.28 -9.57
CA VAL A 171 4.91 27.71 -9.48
C VAL A 171 4.22 28.35 -8.27
N GLU A 172 2.94 28.06 -8.05
CA GLU A 172 2.20 28.60 -6.91
C GLU A 172 2.67 27.99 -5.58
N LEU A 173 3.00 26.69 -5.55
CA LEU A 173 3.62 26.08 -4.37
C LEU A 173 4.99 26.66 -4.07
N GLN A 174 5.81 26.96 -5.09
CA GLN A 174 7.09 27.64 -4.90
C GLN A 174 6.93 29.05 -4.32
N LYS A 175 5.91 29.82 -4.76
CA LYS A 175 5.59 31.13 -4.15
C LYS A 175 5.23 31.04 -2.67
N GLN A 176 4.74 29.88 -2.24
CA GLN A 176 4.44 29.58 -0.83
C GLN A 176 5.61 28.93 -0.09
N ASN A 177 6.78 28.80 -0.72
CA ASN A 177 7.96 28.07 -0.22
C ASN A 177 7.67 26.59 0.11
N ILE A 178 6.74 25.97 -0.63
CA ILE A 178 6.40 24.55 -0.51
C ILE A 178 7.13 23.77 -1.60
N VAL A 179 8.16 23.03 -1.20
CA VAL A 179 8.97 22.18 -2.10
C VAL A 179 8.56 20.71 -2.01
N ASN A 180 8.19 20.28 -0.79
CA ASN A 180 7.72 18.93 -0.48
C ASN A 180 6.33 18.97 0.15
N PHE A 181 5.69 17.80 0.30
CA PHE A 181 4.39 17.74 0.93
C PHE A 181 4.53 18.21 2.38
N PRO A 182 3.62 19.05 2.89
CA PRO A 182 3.69 19.49 4.28
C PRO A 182 3.68 18.30 5.24
N ALA A 183 4.36 18.45 6.37
CA ALA A 183 4.31 17.47 7.46
C ALA A 183 2.86 17.19 7.88
N GLY A 184 2.57 15.92 8.19
CA GLY A 184 1.22 15.43 8.46
C GLY A 184 0.42 15.05 7.21
N THR A 185 0.98 15.23 6.00
CA THR A 185 0.39 14.68 4.77
C THR A 185 0.41 13.16 4.82
N MET A 186 -0.73 12.53 4.53
CA MET A 186 -0.85 11.08 4.45
C MET A 186 -1.60 10.65 3.21
N GLU A 187 -1.21 9.52 2.65
CA GLU A 187 -2.00 8.77 1.67
C GLU A 187 -2.14 7.33 2.12
N LEU A 188 -3.36 6.81 2.00
CA LEU A 188 -3.76 5.50 2.46
C LEU A 188 -4.36 4.75 1.28
N LYS A 189 -3.88 3.55 0.99
CA LYS A 189 -4.45 2.69 -0.04
C LYS A 189 -4.87 1.39 0.60
N PHE A 190 -6.08 0.94 0.35
CA PHE A 190 -6.64 -0.25 0.97
C PHE A 190 -7.05 -1.26 -0.09
N GLY A 191 -6.71 -2.53 0.12
CA GLY A 191 -7.20 -3.67 -0.65
C GLY A 191 -8.24 -4.44 0.16
N TRP A 192 -9.40 -4.67 -0.42
CA TRP A 192 -10.60 -5.17 0.23
C TRP A 192 -11.12 -6.45 -0.43
N LYS A 193 -11.33 -7.49 0.37
CA LYS A 193 -12.03 -8.71 -0.04
C LYS A 193 -13.51 -8.60 0.28
N VAL A 194 -14.38 -9.09 -0.61
CA VAL A 194 -15.79 -9.34 -0.28
C VAL A 194 -15.89 -10.54 0.67
N LEU A 195 -16.49 -10.35 1.85
CA LEU A 195 -16.60 -11.39 2.86
C LEU A 195 -17.88 -12.21 2.69
N SER A 196 -17.75 -13.52 2.87
CA SER A 196 -18.88 -14.43 3.11
C SER A 196 -19.43 -14.27 4.52
N GLU A 197 -20.64 -14.77 4.76
CA GLU A 197 -21.26 -14.77 6.09
C GLU A 197 -20.39 -15.48 7.15
N ALA A 198 -19.71 -16.57 6.77
CA ALA A 198 -18.80 -17.28 7.68
C ALA A 198 -17.58 -16.42 8.06
N GLU A 199 -17.02 -15.67 7.10
CA GLU A 199 -15.89 -14.78 7.36
C GLU A 199 -16.29 -13.56 8.20
N ILE A 200 -17.49 -13.00 7.98
CA ILE A 200 -18.05 -11.96 8.83
C ILE A 200 -18.15 -12.46 10.27
N ASN A 201 -18.75 -13.64 10.47
CA ASN A 201 -18.94 -14.24 11.79
C ASN A 201 -17.62 -14.65 12.47
N SER A 202 -16.53 -14.81 11.71
CA SER A 202 -15.21 -15.10 12.26
C SER A 202 -14.60 -13.92 13.03
N ASN A 203 -15.04 -12.68 12.77
CA ASN A 203 -14.48 -11.45 13.35
C ASN A 203 -12.96 -11.28 13.15
N ARG A 204 -12.41 -11.84 12.06
CA ARG A 204 -10.97 -11.79 11.77
C ARG A 204 -10.54 -10.60 10.91
N PHE A 205 -11.47 -9.89 10.31
CA PHE A 205 -11.20 -8.77 9.41
C PHE A 205 -11.59 -7.44 10.01
N VAL A 206 -10.78 -6.41 9.76
CA VAL A 206 -11.25 -5.02 9.80
C VAL A 206 -12.26 -4.85 8.67
N THR A 207 -13.49 -4.42 8.98
CA THR A 207 -14.58 -4.36 8.01
C THR A 207 -15.04 -2.96 7.67
N GLN A 208 -15.61 -2.82 6.47
CA GLN A 208 -16.46 -1.70 6.08
C GLN A 208 -17.66 -2.20 5.26
N LYS A 209 -18.81 -1.52 5.38
CA LYS A 209 -19.97 -1.80 4.53
C LYS A 209 -19.85 -1.01 3.24
N GLN A 210 -20.30 -1.61 2.13
CA GLN A 210 -20.31 -0.96 0.83
C GLN A 210 -21.50 -1.43 -0.01
N SER A 211 -22.04 -0.55 -0.86
CA SER A 211 -22.94 -0.94 -1.94
C SER A 211 -22.15 -1.10 -3.24
N ILE A 212 -22.19 -2.29 -3.83
CA ILE A 212 -21.54 -2.59 -5.11
C ILE A 212 -22.63 -3.01 -6.10
N ALA A 213 -22.80 -2.23 -7.17
CA ALA A 213 -23.86 -2.44 -8.17
C ALA A 213 -25.27 -2.61 -7.55
N GLY A 214 -25.55 -1.88 -6.46
CA GLY A 214 -26.84 -1.93 -5.75
C GLY A 214 -27.00 -3.09 -4.76
N THR A 215 -25.95 -3.89 -4.54
CA THR A 215 -25.93 -4.95 -3.54
C THR A 215 -25.06 -4.52 -2.35
N ASP A 216 -25.64 -4.58 -1.16
CA ASP A 216 -24.90 -4.34 0.08
C ASP A 216 -23.99 -5.53 0.39
N VAL A 217 -22.70 -5.24 0.57
CA VAL A 217 -21.67 -6.22 0.92
C VAL A 217 -20.88 -5.76 2.14
N THR A 218 -20.27 -6.73 2.83
CA THR A 218 -19.23 -6.43 3.83
C THR A 218 -17.87 -6.71 3.22
N LEU A 219 -17.03 -5.69 3.25
CA LEU A 219 -15.64 -5.78 2.83
C LEU A 219 -14.74 -6.05 4.03
N GLY A 220 -13.75 -6.90 3.87
CA GLY A 220 -12.69 -7.17 4.85
C GLY A 220 -11.34 -6.70 4.33
N LEU A 221 -10.58 -6.00 5.17
CA LEU A 221 -9.27 -5.48 4.80
C LEU A 221 -8.31 -6.64 4.56
N ALA A 222 -7.79 -6.76 3.34
CA ALA A 222 -6.77 -7.73 2.97
C ALA A 222 -5.36 -7.12 3.12
N GLY A 223 -5.17 -5.87 2.73
CA GLY A 223 -3.88 -5.19 2.88
C GLY A 223 -3.99 -3.69 2.75
N MET A 224 -2.97 -2.98 3.19
CA MET A 224 -2.95 -1.53 3.23
C MET A 224 -1.55 -0.98 2.96
N HIS A 225 -1.48 0.10 2.18
CA HIS A 225 -0.37 1.04 2.22
C HIS A 225 -0.72 2.26 3.02
N MET A 226 0.25 2.68 3.81
CA MET A 226 0.22 3.91 4.57
C MET A 226 1.51 4.65 4.31
N VAL A 227 1.40 5.85 3.77
CA VAL A 227 2.53 6.75 3.57
C VAL A 227 2.28 8.04 4.35
N ALA A 228 3.30 8.56 5.01
CA ALA A 228 3.18 9.76 5.84
C ALA A 228 4.43 10.63 5.71
N ALA A 229 4.22 11.93 5.44
CA ALA A 229 5.30 12.91 5.37
C ALA A 229 5.41 13.57 6.73
N THR A 230 6.63 13.68 7.23
CA THR A 230 6.93 14.39 8.47
C THR A 230 7.83 15.59 8.16
N LYS A 231 8.24 16.32 9.19
CA LYS A 231 9.14 17.47 9.00
C LYS A 231 10.51 16.98 8.51
N ASP A 232 10.97 15.90 9.11
CA ASP A 232 12.29 15.32 8.86
C ASP A 232 12.26 14.21 7.80
N HIS A 233 11.06 13.78 7.36
CA HIS A 233 10.86 12.81 6.28
C HIS A 233 9.84 13.29 5.21
N PRO A 234 10.21 14.30 4.40
CA PRO A 234 9.37 14.83 3.32
C PRO A 234 9.20 13.87 2.12
N GLU A 235 10.02 12.82 2.02
CA GLU A 235 10.00 11.77 0.99
C GLU A 235 8.84 10.77 1.13
N PHE A 236 8.03 10.95 2.17
CA PHE A 236 7.14 9.95 2.75
C PHE A 236 7.87 8.75 3.36
N ILE A 237 7.44 8.35 4.56
CA ILE A 237 7.75 7.03 5.11
C ILE A 237 6.71 6.06 4.59
N TRP A 238 7.13 5.04 3.85
CA TRP A 238 6.26 4.08 3.17
C TRP A 238 6.11 2.83 4.02
N THR A 239 4.89 2.39 4.27
CA THR A 239 4.65 1.24 5.15
C THR A 239 3.52 0.38 4.62
N THR A 240 3.64 -0.93 4.84
CA THR A 240 2.72 -1.93 4.30
C THR A 240 2.24 -2.86 5.40
N TYR A 241 0.93 -3.09 5.43
CA TYR A 241 0.26 -4.02 6.34
C TYR A 241 -0.56 -5.05 5.56
N GLU A 242 -0.59 -6.29 6.04
CA GLU A 242 -1.34 -7.38 5.42
C GLU A 242 -2.08 -8.22 6.44
N HIS A 243 -3.20 -8.80 6.02
CA HIS A 243 -3.88 -9.85 6.76
C HIS A 243 -3.06 -11.15 6.71
N LEU A 244 -2.95 -11.86 7.84
CA LEU A 244 -2.08 -13.03 8.00
C LEU A 244 -2.40 -14.18 7.03
N ASN A 245 -3.65 -14.31 6.59
CA ASN A 245 -4.08 -15.36 5.66
C ASN A 245 -4.06 -14.93 4.19
N ASN A 246 -3.37 -13.86 3.81
CA ASN A 246 -3.32 -13.44 2.41
C ASN A 246 -2.62 -14.48 1.52
N THR A 247 -1.33 -14.70 1.77
CA THR A 247 -0.46 -15.52 0.90
C THR A 247 0.62 -16.27 1.66
N PRO A 248 1.02 -17.45 1.18
CA PRO A 248 2.24 -18.11 1.61
C PRO A 248 3.49 -17.30 1.21
N ASP A 249 4.64 -17.63 1.77
CA ASP A 249 5.94 -17.23 1.21
C ASP A 249 6.28 -18.15 0.04
N CYS A 250 6.92 -17.65 -1.02
CA CYS A 250 7.26 -18.47 -2.19
C CYS A 250 8.32 -19.55 -1.89
N THR A 251 9.13 -19.32 -0.86
CA THR A 251 10.17 -20.25 -0.38
C THR A 251 9.98 -20.49 1.11
N PRO A 252 8.88 -21.14 1.51
CA PRO A 252 8.58 -21.30 2.91
C PRO A 252 9.58 -22.31 3.53
N PRO A 253 10.00 -22.10 4.79
CA PRO A 253 10.91 -23.03 5.49
C PRO A 253 10.29 -24.42 5.68
N ASP A 254 8.96 -24.49 5.89
CA ASP A 254 8.20 -25.74 5.95
C ASP A 254 7.01 -25.72 5.00
N ALA A 255 6.46 -26.91 4.71
CA ALA A 255 5.26 -27.06 3.91
C ALA A 255 4.04 -26.39 4.58
N GLN A 256 3.28 -25.61 3.81
CA GLN A 256 2.14 -24.83 4.30
C GLN A 256 0.79 -25.46 3.92
N ASN A 257 0.56 -26.70 4.35
CA ASN A 257 -0.57 -27.52 3.89
C ASN A 257 -1.90 -27.23 4.61
N ASP A 258 -1.85 -26.66 5.81
CA ASP A 258 -3.03 -26.55 6.70
C ASP A 258 -3.65 -25.14 6.72
N THR A 259 -3.14 -24.22 5.91
CA THR A 259 -3.64 -22.84 5.85
C THR A 259 -4.54 -22.64 4.64
N ALA A 260 -5.78 -22.21 4.88
CA ALA A 260 -6.66 -21.70 3.84
C ALA A 260 -6.20 -20.28 3.46
N TRP A 261 -5.37 -20.17 2.42
CA TRP A 261 -4.88 -18.89 1.91
C TRP A 261 -5.96 -18.18 1.09
N THR A 262 -6.03 -16.86 1.25
CA THR A 262 -6.99 -16.01 0.55
C THR A 262 -6.67 -15.93 -0.94
N PHE A 263 -5.37 -15.89 -1.27
CA PHE A 263 -4.87 -15.72 -2.64
C PHE A 263 -3.91 -16.83 -3.07
N ALA A 264 -4.01 -18.03 -2.50
CA ALA A 264 -3.27 -19.19 -3.00
C ALA A 264 -4.07 -20.47 -2.82
N SER A 265 -4.13 -21.31 -3.85
CA SER A 265 -4.81 -22.60 -3.75
C SER A 265 -4.02 -23.58 -2.89
N ALA A 266 -4.72 -24.51 -2.23
CA ALA A 266 -4.07 -25.55 -1.44
C ALA A 266 -3.12 -26.43 -2.28
N SER A 267 -3.51 -26.77 -3.52
CA SER A 267 -2.67 -27.57 -4.43
C SER A 267 -1.38 -26.85 -4.81
N CYS A 268 -1.44 -25.54 -5.07
CA CYS A 268 -0.24 -24.78 -5.41
C CYS A 268 0.65 -24.54 -4.21
N THR A 269 0.05 -24.31 -3.04
CA THR A 269 0.78 -24.11 -1.78
C THR A 269 1.50 -25.38 -1.35
N ALA A 270 0.87 -26.55 -1.47
CA ALA A 270 1.48 -27.84 -1.13
C ALA A 270 2.68 -28.20 -2.02
N ALA A 271 2.78 -27.58 -3.20
CA ALA A 271 3.87 -27.78 -4.15
C ALA A 271 4.97 -26.71 -4.06
N LEU A 272 4.90 -25.79 -3.09
CA LEU A 272 5.98 -24.82 -2.85
C LEU A 272 7.24 -25.52 -2.30
N PRO A 273 8.44 -25.05 -2.66
CA PRO A 273 8.72 -23.87 -3.48
C PRO A 273 8.64 -24.11 -5.00
N ASP A 274 8.59 -25.36 -5.45
CA ASP A 274 8.70 -25.69 -6.88
C ASP A 274 7.56 -25.09 -7.73
N SER A 275 6.36 -24.97 -7.18
CA SER A 275 5.22 -24.34 -7.88
C SER A 275 5.38 -22.83 -8.12
N ALA A 276 6.27 -22.15 -7.40
CA ALA A 276 6.56 -20.73 -7.58
C ALA A 276 7.74 -20.45 -8.52
N ASP A 277 8.50 -21.48 -8.92
CA ASP A 277 9.64 -21.36 -9.84
C ASP A 277 9.19 -21.74 -11.27
N PRO A 278 9.09 -20.78 -12.21
CA PRO A 278 8.65 -21.06 -13.58
C PRO A 278 9.49 -22.11 -14.32
N SER A 279 10.72 -22.38 -13.86
CA SER A 279 11.58 -23.41 -14.46
C SER A 279 11.20 -24.84 -14.08
N LYS A 280 10.30 -25.04 -13.10
CA LYS A 280 9.92 -26.37 -12.55
C LYS A 280 8.75 -27.05 -13.26
N GLY A 281 8.45 -26.65 -14.50
CA GLY A 281 7.56 -27.40 -15.40
C GLY A 281 6.07 -27.18 -15.17
N LYS A 282 5.27 -28.24 -15.35
CA LYS A 282 3.80 -28.16 -15.50
C LYS A 282 3.09 -27.58 -14.28
N VAL A 283 3.48 -27.97 -13.07
CA VAL A 283 2.85 -27.49 -11.83
C VAL A 283 3.06 -25.98 -11.66
N ALA A 284 4.27 -25.49 -11.94
CA ALA A 284 4.56 -24.06 -11.90
C ALA A 284 3.73 -23.27 -12.93
N ALA A 285 3.59 -23.80 -14.15
CA ALA A 285 2.76 -23.19 -15.19
C ALA A 285 1.25 -23.18 -14.86
N GLU A 286 0.75 -24.18 -14.12
CA GLU A 286 -0.65 -24.22 -13.68
C GLU A 286 -0.93 -23.27 -12.52
N CYS A 287 0.03 -23.14 -11.60
CA CYS A 287 -0.07 -22.26 -10.45
C CYS A 287 0.10 -20.79 -10.83
N ASP A 288 1.08 -20.48 -11.69
CA ASP A 288 1.30 -19.13 -12.26
C ASP A 288 1.35 -18.04 -11.17
N PHE A 289 2.15 -18.30 -10.13
CA PHE A 289 2.27 -17.41 -8.98
C PHE A 289 2.70 -16.01 -9.40
N ASN A 290 2.06 -14.99 -8.81
CA ASN A 290 2.40 -13.57 -8.97
C ASN A 290 2.23 -13.02 -10.39
N ASN A 291 1.46 -13.70 -11.25
CA ASN A 291 1.17 -13.28 -12.62
C ASN A 291 -0.35 -13.09 -12.87
N PRO A 292 -1.01 -12.15 -12.17
CA PRO A 292 -2.43 -11.92 -12.33
C PRO A 292 -2.79 -11.37 -13.71
N LEU A 293 -4.03 -11.64 -14.13
CA LEU A 293 -4.63 -10.93 -15.27
C LEU A 293 -4.69 -9.43 -14.99
N LYS A 294 -4.65 -8.62 -16.06
CA LYS A 294 -4.58 -7.16 -15.96
C LYS A 294 -5.87 -6.51 -16.41
N LYS A 295 -6.23 -5.39 -15.77
CA LYS A 295 -7.31 -4.47 -16.15
C LYS A 295 -8.67 -5.15 -16.30
N GLN A 296 -8.94 -6.14 -15.45
CA GLN A 296 -10.23 -6.81 -15.43
C GLN A 296 -11.24 -5.96 -14.64
N THR A 297 -12.49 -5.96 -15.10
CA THR A 297 -13.58 -5.17 -14.51
C THR A 297 -14.69 -6.04 -13.89
N SER A 298 -14.64 -7.35 -14.10
CA SER A 298 -15.61 -8.30 -13.54
C SER A 298 -15.48 -8.38 -12.03
N SER A 299 -16.62 -8.48 -11.33
CA SER A 299 -16.64 -8.71 -9.87
C SER A 299 -16.22 -10.13 -9.49
N THR A 300 -16.23 -11.07 -10.45
CA THR A 300 -15.82 -12.46 -10.26
C THR A 300 -14.91 -12.95 -11.38
N GLY A 301 -13.99 -13.86 -11.09
CA GLY A 301 -13.03 -14.35 -12.07
C GLY A 301 -12.26 -15.59 -11.60
N LYS A 302 -11.30 -16.04 -12.43
CA LYS A 302 -10.42 -17.15 -12.07
C LYS A 302 -9.54 -16.72 -10.88
N PRO A 303 -9.49 -17.51 -9.79
CA PRO A 303 -8.62 -17.22 -8.65
C PRO A 303 -7.17 -16.99 -9.06
N THR A 304 -6.54 -16.01 -8.41
CA THR A 304 -5.12 -15.71 -8.55
C THR A 304 -4.34 -16.51 -7.50
N ASN A 305 -3.17 -17.05 -7.87
CA ASN A 305 -2.20 -17.55 -6.91
C ASN A 305 -1.11 -16.49 -6.70
N ILE A 306 -0.86 -16.15 -5.45
CA ILE A 306 0.10 -15.12 -5.02
C ILE A 306 0.92 -15.71 -3.89
N CYS A 307 2.23 -15.49 -3.93
CA CYS A 307 3.15 -15.83 -2.85
C CYS A 307 4.13 -14.67 -2.64
N ARG A 308 4.57 -14.49 -1.40
CA ARG A 308 5.51 -13.43 -1.03
C ARG A 308 6.94 -13.85 -1.36
N VAL A 309 7.59 -13.11 -2.24
CA VAL A 309 8.96 -13.43 -2.71
C VAL A 309 10.01 -13.01 -1.69
N HIS A 310 9.82 -11.84 -1.08
CA HIS A 310 10.71 -11.29 -0.06
C HIS A 310 9.93 -11.07 1.24
N PRO A 311 9.88 -12.07 2.14
CA PRO A 311 9.33 -11.89 3.48
C PRO A 311 9.96 -10.67 4.15
N TYR A 312 9.09 -9.85 4.75
CA TYR A 312 9.43 -8.55 5.31
C TYR A 312 10.09 -7.54 4.34
N GLY A 313 9.88 -7.71 3.04
CA GLY A 313 10.49 -6.89 1.99
C GLY A 313 12.01 -6.83 2.06
N THR A 314 12.67 -7.90 2.54
CA THR A 314 14.12 -7.93 2.79
C THR A 314 14.71 -9.26 2.31
N ALA A 315 15.83 -9.22 1.61
CA ALA A 315 16.60 -10.40 1.24
C ALA A 315 17.98 -10.41 1.92
N SER A 316 18.57 -11.61 2.03
CA SER A 316 19.96 -11.76 2.45
C SER A 316 20.88 -11.00 1.49
N GLY A 317 21.78 -10.19 2.05
CA GLY A 317 22.71 -9.34 1.29
C GLY A 317 22.20 -7.93 1.00
N ASP A 318 20.93 -7.63 1.30
CA ASP A 318 20.45 -6.24 1.26
C ASP A 318 21.17 -5.40 2.35
N PRO A 319 21.47 -4.12 2.09
CA PRO A 319 22.03 -3.21 3.09
C PRO A 319 21.26 -3.24 4.43
N GLN A 320 21.96 -3.55 5.52
CA GLN A 320 21.39 -3.65 6.88
C GLN A 320 20.22 -4.64 7.02
N ALA A 321 20.16 -5.68 6.18
CA ALA A 321 19.10 -6.69 6.18
C ALA A 321 18.84 -7.29 7.57
N ALA A 322 19.91 -7.66 8.30
CA ALA A 322 19.77 -8.29 9.62
C ALA A 322 19.07 -7.36 10.63
N GLN A 323 19.48 -6.09 10.70
CA GLN A 323 18.85 -5.11 11.58
C GLN A 323 17.39 -4.88 11.20
N ASN A 324 17.09 -4.72 9.91
CA ASN A 324 15.72 -4.54 9.45
C ASN A 324 14.82 -5.73 9.83
N LEU A 325 15.30 -6.95 9.57
CA LEU A 325 14.59 -8.19 9.91
C LEU A 325 14.37 -8.31 11.42
N THR A 326 15.36 -8.00 12.25
CA THR A 326 15.21 -8.00 13.71
C THR A 326 14.15 -7.02 14.17
N ASP A 327 14.18 -5.76 13.71
CA ASP A 327 13.26 -4.74 14.20
C ASP A 327 11.81 -5.00 13.72
N VAL A 328 11.58 -5.37 12.45
CA VAL A 328 10.23 -5.66 11.93
C VAL A 328 9.60 -6.91 12.55
N THR A 329 10.41 -7.97 12.77
CA THR A 329 9.90 -9.20 13.39
C THR A 329 9.63 -9.00 14.87
N THR A 330 10.48 -8.26 15.57
CA THR A 330 10.28 -7.89 16.98
C THR A 330 8.98 -7.09 17.13
N GLN A 331 8.79 -6.03 16.34
CA GLN A 331 7.58 -5.22 16.34
C GLN A 331 6.31 -6.03 16.07
N ASN A 332 6.33 -6.92 15.08
CA ASN A 332 5.19 -7.80 14.80
C ASN A 332 4.88 -8.75 15.96
N SER A 333 5.92 -9.32 16.59
CA SER A 333 5.75 -10.26 17.71
C SER A 333 5.24 -9.57 18.98
N GLU A 334 5.79 -8.40 19.33
CA GLU A 334 5.36 -7.58 20.47
C GLU A 334 3.94 -7.05 20.27
N LEU A 335 3.62 -6.57 19.06
CA LEU A 335 2.26 -6.10 18.75
C LEU A 335 1.23 -7.23 18.92
N LEU A 336 1.53 -8.43 18.39
CA LEU A 336 0.66 -9.60 18.56
C LEU A 336 0.51 -9.99 20.03
N ALA A 337 1.61 -9.99 20.79
CA ALA A 337 1.59 -10.29 22.21
C ALA A 337 0.66 -9.32 22.96
N LEU A 338 0.75 -8.02 22.69
CA LEU A 338 -0.15 -7.02 23.28
C LEU A 338 -1.59 -7.21 22.82
N LEU A 339 -1.84 -7.45 21.52
CA LEU A 339 -3.19 -7.57 20.96
C LEU A 339 -3.96 -8.78 21.51
N THR A 340 -3.26 -9.81 21.96
CA THR A 340 -3.84 -11.02 22.56
C THR A 340 -4.09 -10.91 24.06
N GLN A 341 -3.63 -9.83 24.71
CA GLN A 341 -3.87 -9.61 26.14
C GLN A 341 -5.36 -9.45 26.46
N ALA A 342 -5.73 -9.83 27.68
CA ALA A 342 -7.11 -9.78 28.14
C ALA A 342 -7.65 -8.35 28.19
N ASP A 343 -6.82 -7.40 28.63
CA ASP A 343 -7.13 -5.98 28.84
C ASP A 343 -6.98 -5.11 27.57
N THR A 344 -6.54 -5.69 26.45
CA THR A 344 -6.56 -4.99 25.15
C THR A 344 -7.99 -4.66 24.75
N PRO A 345 -8.29 -3.41 24.32
CA PRO A 345 -9.63 -3.03 23.88
C PRO A 345 -10.16 -3.94 22.77
N ALA A 346 -11.42 -4.37 22.88
CA ALA A 346 -12.03 -5.31 21.95
C ALA A 346 -11.93 -4.88 20.47
N ALA A 347 -12.08 -3.58 20.20
CA ALA A 347 -11.96 -2.98 18.87
C ALA A 347 -10.56 -3.16 18.23
N MET A 348 -9.53 -3.32 19.05
CA MET A 348 -8.14 -3.52 18.61
C MET A 348 -7.82 -5.01 18.38
N LYS A 349 -8.47 -5.95 19.08
CA LYS A 349 -8.11 -7.39 19.03
C LYS A 349 -8.16 -7.99 17.62
N VAL A 350 -9.02 -7.47 16.74
CA VAL A 350 -9.06 -7.90 15.33
C VAL A 350 -7.73 -7.70 14.60
N LEU A 351 -6.94 -6.71 15.04
CA LEU A 351 -5.62 -6.39 14.48
C LEU A 351 -4.59 -7.52 14.71
N ALA A 352 -4.87 -8.48 15.60
CA ALA A 352 -4.04 -9.67 15.77
C ALA A 352 -4.00 -10.55 14.51
N ASN A 353 -4.91 -10.31 13.55
CA ASN A 353 -4.92 -10.95 12.24
C ASN A 353 -4.14 -10.17 11.18
N TYR A 354 -3.41 -9.12 11.55
CA TYR A 354 -2.63 -8.28 10.65
C TYR A 354 -1.18 -8.17 11.12
N PHE A 355 -0.27 -7.93 10.17
CA PHE A 355 1.14 -7.72 10.47
C PHE A 355 1.73 -6.65 9.54
N THR A 356 2.81 -6.04 10.00
CA THR A 356 3.63 -5.13 9.18
C THR A 356 4.49 -5.97 8.25
N VAL A 357 4.28 -5.83 6.95
CA VAL A 357 5.18 -6.42 5.95
C VAL A 357 6.51 -5.69 6.00
N GLY A 358 6.50 -4.36 5.97
CA GLY A 358 7.74 -3.61 6.02
C GLY A 358 7.54 -2.12 5.95
N ALA A 359 8.67 -1.40 6.04
CA ALA A 359 8.72 0.04 5.92
C ALA A 359 9.94 0.46 5.09
N LEU A 360 9.83 1.56 4.34
CA LEU A 360 10.87 2.09 3.46
C LEU A 360 10.95 3.61 3.60
N TRP A 361 12.15 4.14 3.73
CA TRP A 361 12.45 5.58 3.89
C TRP A 361 13.85 5.89 3.32
N VAL A 362 14.27 7.16 3.32
CA VAL A 362 15.65 7.53 2.93
C VAL A 362 16.51 7.89 4.16
N SER A 363 17.81 7.63 4.07
CA SER A 363 18.76 7.98 5.13
C SER A 363 19.14 9.45 5.16
N ASP A 364 19.15 10.11 4.01
CA ASP A 364 19.53 11.51 3.85
C ASP A 364 18.54 12.20 2.90
N ILE A 365 17.71 13.07 3.47
CA ILE A 365 16.69 13.83 2.72
C ILE A 365 17.28 14.90 1.80
N SER A 366 18.58 15.19 1.91
CA SER A 366 19.28 16.05 0.96
C SER A 366 19.59 15.34 -0.35
N GLN A 367 19.63 14.00 -0.33
CA GLN A 367 19.92 13.15 -1.47
C GLN A 367 18.65 12.55 -2.07
N SER A 368 18.68 12.32 -3.39
CA SER A 368 17.57 11.66 -4.08
C SER A 368 17.49 10.18 -3.71
N SER A 369 16.32 9.56 -3.94
CA SER A 369 16.19 8.11 -3.94
C SER A 369 16.58 7.53 -5.30
N GLY A 370 16.72 6.22 -5.38
CA GLY A 370 17.00 5.45 -6.59
C GLY A 370 18.49 5.24 -6.85
N GLY A 371 18.78 4.64 -8.01
CA GLY A 371 20.14 4.20 -8.39
C GLY A 371 20.38 2.72 -8.12
N ILE A 372 21.42 2.17 -8.75
CA ILE A 372 21.80 0.76 -8.56
C ILE A 372 22.21 0.55 -7.11
N GLY A 373 21.63 -0.46 -6.48
CA GLY A 373 21.86 -0.78 -5.07
C GLY A 373 21.13 0.11 -4.08
N VAL A 374 20.25 1.01 -4.53
CA VAL A 374 19.39 1.87 -3.68
C VAL A 374 20.18 2.52 -2.51
N PRO A 375 21.23 3.30 -2.81
CA PRO A 375 22.24 3.71 -1.82
C PRO A 375 21.69 4.61 -0.71
N ASN A 376 20.57 5.31 -0.94
CA ASN A 376 19.97 6.21 0.05
C ASN A 376 18.77 5.57 0.78
N GLU A 377 18.09 4.61 0.18
CA GLU A 377 16.96 3.93 0.81
C GLU A 377 17.37 3.03 1.98
N ARG A 378 16.51 2.90 2.98
CA ARG A 378 16.69 2.05 4.17
C ARG A 378 15.38 1.34 4.51
N GLY A 379 15.48 0.31 5.35
CA GLY A 379 14.36 -0.53 5.74
C GLY A 379 14.19 -1.75 4.85
N SER A 380 12.95 -2.07 4.51
CA SER A 380 12.52 -3.15 3.63
C SER A 380 12.74 -2.78 2.16
N LEU A 381 13.97 -2.85 1.67
CA LEU A 381 14.37 -2.39 0.32
C LEU A 381 13.63 -3.10 -0.84
N ARG A 382 13.06 -4.27 -0.58
CA ARG A 382 12.28 -5.09 -1.52
C ARG A 382 10.80 -5.14 -1.16
N LEU A 383 10.30 -4.12 -0.46
CA LEU A 383 8.90 -4.02 -0.05
C LEU A 383 7.96 -4.06 -1.26
N ALA A 384 7.09 -5.07 -1.27
CA ALA A 384 6.00 -5.25 -2.24
C ALA A 384 4.87 -6.02 -1.56
N ASN A 385 3.66 -5.47 -1.57
CA ASN A 385 2.48 -6.10 -0.96
C ASN A 385 1.82 -7.12 -1.88
N SER A 386 1.25 -8.17 -1.31
CA SER A 386 0.59 -9.25 -2.03
C SER A 386 -0.67 -8.82 -2.78
N VAL A 387 -1.37 -7.78 -2.32
CA VAL A 387 -2.62 -7.28 -2.90
C VAL A 387 -2.47 -6.03 -3.75
N ALA A 388 -1.33 -5.33 -3.75
CA ALA A 388 -1.15 -4.11 -4.56
C ALA A 388 0.02 -4.22 -5.55
N GLU A 389 1.16 -4.78 -5.13
CA GLU A 389 2.35 -5.02 -5.96
C GLU A 389 2.51 -6.50 -6.32
N THR A 390 1.40 -7.21 -6.54
CA THR A 390 1.41 -8.65 -6.88
C THR A 390 2.33 -8.97 -8.05
N ASP A 391 2.33 -8.13 -9.10
CA ASP A 391 3.18 -8.33 -10.29
C ASP A 391 4.57 -7.67 -10.18
N TYR A 392 4.92 -7.12 -9.01
CA TYR A 392 6.22 -6.53 -8.69
C TYR A 392 6.93 -7.20 -7.50
N GLN A 393 6.49 -8.40 -7.10
CA GLN A 393 7.09 -9.17 -6.00
C GLN A 393 8.59 -9.45 -6.18
N HIS A 394 9.07 -9.56 -7.43
CA HIS A 394 10.47 -9.85 -7.76
C HIS A 394 11.34 -8.58 -7.82
N VAL A 395 11.43 -7.84 -6.70
CA VAL A 395 12.21 -6.60 -6.64
C VAL A 395 13.69 -6.89 -6.86
N ASN A 396 14.30 -6.23 -7.85
CA ASN A 396 15.73 -6.34 -8.16
C ASN A 396 16.47 -5.02 -7.91
N LEU A 397 17.27 -4.98 -6.85
CA LEU A 397 18.05 -3.79 -6.46
C LEU A 397 19.27 -3.53 -7.37
N ASN A 398 19.67 -4.49 -8.20
CA ASN A 398 20.82 -4.35 -9.11
C ASN A 398 20.44 -3.71 -10.46
N ASN A 399 19.16 -3.41 -10.67
CA ASN A 399 18.69 -2.68 -11.83
C ASN A 399 18.75 -1.17 -11.57
N THR A 400 18.82 -0.38 -12.65
CA THR A 400 18.68 1.08 -12.57
C THR A 400 17.31 1.51 -12.03
N PHE A 401 16.28 0.69 -12.27
CA PHE A 401 14.96 0.80 -11.65
C PHE A 401 14.76 -0.40 -10.72
N ALA A 402 14.72 -0.14 -9.41
CA ALA A 402 14.25 -1.09 -8.42
C ALA A 402 12.73 -0.98 -8.30
N SER A 403 11.98 -2.07 -8.44
CA SER A 403 10.51 -2.03 -8.36
C SER A 403 9.95 -1.92 -6.94
N ASN A 404 10.66 -1.20 -6.06
CA ASN A 404 10.16 -0.79 -4.74
C ASN A 404 9.42 0.55 -4.84
N CYS A 405 8.93 1.08 -3.71
CA CYS A 405 8.16 2.32 -3.69
C CYS A 405 8.94 3.49 -4.32
N PHE A 406 10.20 3.68 -3.96
CA PHE A 406 11.02 4.79 -4.47
C PHE A 406 11.42 4.66 -5.93
N GLY A 407 11.52 3.46 -6.51
CA GLY A 407 11.73 3.35 -7.96
C GLY A 407 10.55 3.90 -8.76
N CYS A 408 9.33 3.75 -8.24
CA CYS A 408 8.13 4.33 -8.86
C CYS A 408 7.92 5.81 -8.49
N HIS A 409 8.22 6.20 -7.24
CA HIS A 409 7.88 7.51 -6.68
C HIS A 409 9.06 8.51 -6.59
N ASN A 410 10.26 8.12 -7.05
CA ASN A 410 11.46 8.93 -7.31
C ASN A 410 11.56 10.25 -6.51
N TYR A 411 12.02 10.15 -5.26
CA TYR A 411 12.26 11.31 -4.41
C TYR A 411 13.44 12.13 -4.93
N ALA A 412 13.22 13.43 -5.16
CA ALA A 412 14.26 14.39 -5.41
C ALA A 412 14.70 15.03 -4.08
N GLY A 413 15.95 14.81 -3.69
CA GLY A 413 16.50 15.30 -2.44
C GLY A 413 16.48 16.83 -2.33
N THR A 414 16.39 17.34 -1.11
CA THR A 414 16.29 18.77 -0.82
C THR A 414 17.49 19.61 -1.26
N ALA A 415 18.67 19.00 -1.49
CA ALA A 415 19.81 19.71 -2.07
C ALA A 415 19.70 19.87 -3.60
N GLN A 416 18.79 19.14 -4.25
CA GLN A 416 18.57 19.25 -5.69
C GLN A 416 17.78 20.51 -6.02
N GLN A 417 18.26 21.26 -7.00
CA GLN A 417 17.50 22.37 -7.58
C GLN A 417 16.41 21.80 -8.47
N VAL A 418 15.19 21.70 -7.95
CA VAL A 418 14.02 21.27 -8.72
C VAL A 418 13.33 22.48 -9.36
N SER A 419 13.64 22.73 -10.63
CA SER A 419 12.98 23.76 -11.45
C SER A 419 11.57 23.31 -11.86
N ASN A 420 10.54 24.00 -11.39
CA ASN A 420 9.14 23.86 -11.84
C ASN A 420 8.52 22.45 -11.74
N ASN A 421 9.15 21.53 -11.01
CA ASN A 421 8.62 20.22 -10.69
C ASN A 421 8.87 19.94 -9.21
N ILE A 422 7.88 20.28 -8.39
CA ILE A 422 7.89 19.94 -6.97
C ILE A 422 7.99 18.42 -6.80
N THR A 423 8.85 17.99 -5.88
CA THR A 423 9.02 16.57 -5.51
C THR A 423 7.67 15.90 -5.18
N THR A 424 6.70 16.68 -4.70
CA THR A 424 5.34 16.25 -4.36
C THR A 424 4.56 15.62 -5.50
N GLN A 425 4.68 16.10 -6.74
CA GLN A 425 3.92 15.55 -7.86
C GLN A 425 4.49 14.22 -8.36
N ALA A 426 5.79 13.99 -8.18
CA ALA A 426 6.43 12.70 -8.46
C ALA A 426 6.11 11.68 -7.35
N LEU A 427 6.05 12.15 -6.10
CA LEU A 427 5.71 11.33 -4.94
C LEU A 427 4.24 10.90 -4.90
N SER A 428 3.31 11.69 -5.45
CA SER A 428 1.89 11.36 -5.45
C SER A 428 1.21 11.56 -6.80
N HIS A 429 0.79 10.46 -7.40
CA HIS A 429 -0.10 10.48 -8.56
C HIS A 429 -1.55 10.81 -8.18
N ILE A 430 -2.00 10.56 -6.93
CA ILE A 430 -3.39 10.89 -6.54
C ILE A 430 -3.57 12.39 -6.29
N PHE A 431 -2.50 13.10 -5.95
CA PHE A 431 -2.56 14.54 -5.75
C PHE A 431 -3.13 15.24 -6.99
N LYS A 432 -2.71 14.82 -8.19
CA LYS A 432 -3.27 15.36 -9.44
C LYS A 432 -4.75 15.03 -9.59
N ASP A 433 -5.17 13.80 -9.30
CA ASP A 433 -6.57 13.41 -9.35
C ASP A 433 -7.42 14.28 -8.39
N ILE A 434 -6.93 14.55 -7.17
CA ILE A 434 -7.59 15.45 -6.21
C ILE A 434 -7.76 16.86 -6.79
N LYS A 435 -6.69 17.44 -7.35
CA LYS A 435 -6.72 18.79 -7.92
C LYS A 435 -7.64 18.88 -9.14
N ILE A 436 -7.59 17.89 -10.03
CA ILE A 436 -8.50 17.80 -11.18
C ILE A 436 -9.95 17.75 -10.72
N GLY A 437 -10.26 16.94 -9.70
CA GLY A 437 -11.59 16.82 -9.14
C GLY A 437 -12.12 18.14 -8.55
N GLN A 438 -11.24 19.00 -8.05
CA GLN A 438 -11.59 20.35 -7.59
C GLN A 438 -11.74 21.38 -8.73
N GLY A 439 -11.49 20.99 -9.98
CA GLY A 439 -11.44 21.89 -11.13
C GLY A 439 -10.19 22.79 -11.15
N GLU A 440 -9.14 22.43 -10.40
CA GLU A 440 -7.91 23.21 -10.33
C GLU A 440 -6.96 22.93 -11.50
N ASN A 441 -6.05 23.88 -11.70
CA ASN A 441 -4.93 23.70 -12.62
C ASN A 441 -3.91 22.73 -12.05
N ILE A 442 -3.39 21.86 -12.90
CA ILE A 442 -2.29 20.95 -12.61
C ILE A 442 -1.17 21.12 -13.62
N ASP A 443 0.03 20.74 -13.20
CA ASP A 443 1.20 20.74 -14.07
C ASP A 443 1.43 19.35 -14.70
N ILE A 444 1.56 19.32 -16.03
CA ILE A 444 1.88 18.11 -16.80
C ILE A 444 3.22 18.28 -17.50
N THR A 445 4.14 17.36 -17.23
CA THR A 445 5.47 17.34 -17.86
C THR A 445 5.37 16.83 -19.29
N SER A 446 6.01 17.56 -20.22
CA SER A 446 6.27 17.17 -21.59
C SER A 446 7.77 16.93 -21.77
N PRO A 447 8.20 15.84 -22.42
CA PRO A 447 9.62 15.61 -22.69
C PRO A 447 10.19 16.61 -23.71
N THR A 448 9.34 17.37 -24.40
CA THR A 448 9.73 18.31 -25.45
C THR A 448 10.00 19.69 -24.84
N GLN A 449 11.16 20.29 -25.16
CA GLN A 449 11.44 21.68 -24.82
C GLN A 449 10.62 22.64 -25.70
N ILE A 450 9.98 23.63 -25.10
CA ILE A 450 9.18 24.63 -25.81
C ILE A 450 10.07 25.84 -26.15
N VAL A 451 10.16 26.16 -27.44
CA VAL A 451 11.01 27.23 -27.98
C VAL A 451 10.26 28.54 -28.26
N SER A 452 8.92 28.50 -28.27
CA SER A 452 8.07 29.68 -28.48
C SER A 452 6.64 29.43 -27.99
N ASN A 453 5.88 30.51 -27.75
CA ASN A 453 4.45 30.41 -27.42
C ASN A 453 3.63 29.74 -28.54
N SER A 454 4.03 29.90 -29.80
CA SER A 454 3.38 29.22 -30.92
C SER A 454 3.61 27.71 -30.89
N ALA A 455 4.83 27.27 -30.52
CA ALA A 455 5.13 25.85 -30.33
C ALA A 455 4.40 25.27 -29.12
N ALA A 456 4.23 26.06 -28.05
CA ALA A 456 3.50 25.65 -26.84
C ALA A 456 2.06 25.19 -27.16
N ALA A 457 1.38 25.87 -28.08
CA ALA A 457 0.01 25.52 -28.45
C ALA A 457 -0.13 24.10 -29.03
N GLY A 458 0.87 23.61 -29.76
CA GLY A 458 0.89 22.24 -30.28
C GLY A 458 1.49 21.21 -29.33
N ILE A 459 2.42 21.61 -28.46
CA ILE A 459 3.07 20.73 -27.49
C ILE A 459 2.19 20.51 -26.26
N CYS A 460 1.60 21.57 -25.72
CA CYS A 460 0.75 21.52 -24.54
C CYS A 460 -0.73 21.30 -24.90
N GLY A 461 -1.21 22.05 -25.90
CA GLY A 461 -2.61 22.07 -26.33
C GLY A 461 -2.88 21.26 -27.61
N GLY A 462 -4.14 21.29 -28.03
CA GLY A 462 -4.63 20.54 -29.20
C GLY A 462 -4.78 19.04 -28.95
N GLU A 463 -5.33 18.33 -29.94
CA GLU A 463 -5.71 16.90 -29.83
C GLU A 463 -4.54 15.97 -29.51
N LYS A 464 -3.32 16.36 -29.90
CA LYS A 464 -2.09 15.60 -29.66
C LYS A 464 -1.17 16.25 -28.61
N GLY A 465 -1.59 17.36 -28.02
CA GLY A 465 -0.82 18.02 -26.96
C GLY A 465 -0.75 17.17 -25.70
N ILE A 466 0.22 17.47 -24.83
CA ILE A 466 0.47 16.68 -23.63
C ILE A 466 -0.73 16.67 -22.68
N CYS A 467 -1.51 17.75 -22.57
CA CYS A 467 -2.69 17.78 -21.70
C CYS A 467 -3.72 16.73 -22.16
N GLN A 468 -4.17 16.80 -23.42
CA GLN A 468 -5.24 15.93 -23.94
C GLN A 468 -4.78 14.48 -24.15
N SER A 469 -3.49 14.27 -24.45
CA SER A 469 -2.90 12.92 -24.52
C SER A 469 -2.70 12.28 -23.15
N THR A 470 -2.50 13.09 -22.10
CA THR A 470 -2.45 12.62 -20.71
C THR A 470 -3.82 12.18 -20.22
N ALA A 471 -4.85 13.01 -20.42
CA ALA A 471 -6.23 12.59 -20.23
C ALA A 471 -7.16 13.43 -21.11
N LYS A 472 -8.17 12.79 -21.72
CA LYS A 472 -9.06 13.45 -22.69
C LYS A 472 -9.83 14.65 -22.13
N TYR A 473 -10.04 14.70 -20.81
CA TYR A 473 -10.71 15.80 -20.12
C TYR A 473 -9.76 16.96 -19.78
N LEU A 474 -8.45 16.83 -19.95
CA LEU A 474 -7.52 17.91 -19.69
C LEU A 474 -7.38 18.85 -20.89
N LYS A 475 -7.39 20.15 -20.62
CA LYS A 475 -7.14 21.20 -21.61
C LYS A 475 -5.98 22.08 -21.17
N TRP A 476 -5.16 22.50 -22.13
CA TRP A 476 -4.09 23.45 -21.86
C TRP A 476 -4.68 24.81 -21.46
N ASN A 477 -4.17 25.39 -20.38
CA ASN A 477 -4.67 26.65 -19.83
C ASN A 477 -3.88 27.89 -20.33
N GLY A 478 -2.98 27.70 -21.29
CA GLY A 478 -2.14 28.76 -21.86
C GLY A 478 -0.79 28.93 -21.15
N ASN A 479 -0.57 28.33 -19.98
CA ASN A 479 0.67 28.45 -19.24
C ASN A 479 1.63 27.31 -19.55
N TRP A 480 2.93 27.63 -19.63
CA TRP A 480 3.99 26.65 -19.78
C TRP A 480 5.32 27.22 -19.28
N THR A 481 6.23 26.34 -18.90
CA THR A 481 7.61 26.68 -18.51
C THR A 481 8.56 25.58 -18.95
N ASN A 482 9.80 25.91 -19.35
CA ASN A 482 10.83 24.87 -19.49
C ASN A 482 11.33 24.48 -18.08
N ALA A 483 11.49 23.19 -17.81
CA ALA A 483 12.08 22.71 -16.57
C ALA A 483 13.61 22.89 -16.64
N ASN A 484 14.28 22.18 -17.54
CA ASN A 484 15.68 22.41 -17.97
C ASN A 484 15.95 21.68 -19.30
N SER A 485 17.12 21.89 -19.90
CA SER A 485 17.47 21.37 -21.24
C SER A 485 17.44 19.84 -21.38
N SER A 486 17.46 19.11 -20.26
CA SER A 486 17.40 17.64 -20.22
C SER A 486 16.04 17.07 -19.79
N ALA A 487 15.14 17.89 -19.25
CA ALA A 487 13.87 17.45 -18.64
C ALA A 487 12.61 17.90 -19.42
N GLY A 488 12.77 18.71 -20.48
CA GLY A 488 11.67 19.17 -21.31
C GLY A 488 10.92 20.37 -20.71
N SER A 489 9.59 20.37 -20.83
CA SER A 489 8.71 21.47 -20.41
C SER A 489 7.61 21.00 -19.46
N VAL A 490 6.99 21.96 -18.80
CA VAL A 490 5.80 21.78 -17.98
C VAL A 490 4.68 22.60 -18.60
N CYS A 491 3.53 21.96 -18.80
CA CYS A 491 2.32 22.56 -19.36
C CYS A 491 1.26 22.64 -18.25
N GLY A 492 0.67 23.82 -18.04
CA GLY A 492 -0.47 23.98 -17.15
C GLY A 492 -1.74 23.45 -17.81
N CYS A 493 -2.39 22.47 -17.20
CA CYS A 493 -3.61 21.86 -17.70
C CYS A 493 -4.75 22.02 -16.69
N THR A 494 -5.97 22.23 -17.16
CA THR A 494 -7.18 22.31 -16.33
C THR A 494 -8.07 21.10 -16.62
N GLY A 495 -8.66 20.53 -15.57
CA GLY A 495 -9.76 19.57 -15.69
C GLY A 495 -11.03 20.23 -16.25
N LEU A 496 -12.00 19.41 -16.68
CA LEU A 496 -13.32 19.88 -17.13
C LEU A 496 -14.15 20.43 -15.98
#